data_AF-A0A7K2VPW2-F1
#
_entry.id   AF-A0A7K2VPW2-F1
#
_cell.length_a   1.000
_cell.length_b   1.000
_cell.length_c   1.000
_cell.angle_alpha   90.00
_cell.angle_beta   90.00
_cell.angle_gamma   90.00
#
_symmetry.space_group_name_H-M   'P 1'
#
loop_
_entity.id
_entity.type
_entity.pdbx_description
1 polymer ?
#
loop_
_entity_poly.entity_id
_entity_poly.type
_entity_poly.pdbx_seq_one_letter_code
_entity_poly.pdbx_strand_id
1 'polypeptide(L)'
;MDETTAGPEAARIPRPRGGSLLETAVAYAEERHWDVLAGSWLVDAGGVRYCSCGDTVCPAPGAHPTRPDWATRATGSPAVVREMWREQPSASILLPTGRTFDALSVPESAGFLALARMRRMDLNLGPVTLTPDRRMQFLVLPGGAAKAPELVRQVGWAAAA
;
A
#
# COMPACT_ATOMS: atom_id res chain seq x y z
N MET A 1 16.00 45.64 0.97
CA MET A 1 15.22 45.05 2.05
C MET A 1 14.69 43.75 1.49
N ASP A 2 15.41 42.66 1.78
CA ASP A 2 15.13 41.32 1.25
C ASP A 2 13.85 40.77 1.89
N GLU A 3 12.81 40.60 1.08
CA GLU A 3 11.58 39.91 1.48
C GLU A 3 11.78 38.42 1.21
N THR A 4 12.22 37.69 2.23
CA THR A 4 12.34 36.24 2.17
C THR A 4 10.94 35.62 2.24
N THR A 5 10.42 35.19 1.09
CA THR A 5 9.20 34.39 0.99
C THR A 5 9.36 33.12 1.82
N ALA A 6 8.57 32.98 2.87
CA ALA A 6 8.52 31.76 3.67
C ALA A 6 8.22 30.56 2.77
N GLY A 7 9.11 29.56 2.78
CA GLY A 7 8.92 28.32 2.04
C GLY A 7 7.65 27.58 2.46
N PRO A 8 7.10 26.69 1.60
CA PRO A 8 5.86 25.99 1.90
C PRO A 8 6.02 25.20 3.20
N GLU A 9 5.09 25.44 4.13
CA GLU A 9 4.98 24.71 5.39
C GLU A 9 5.03 23.21 5.09
N ALA A 10 6.07 22.54 5.59
CA ALA A 10 6.29 21.12 5.35
C ALA A 10 5.00 20.37 5.68
N ALA A 11 4.40 19.73 4.67
CA ALA A 11 3.13 19.05 4.81
C ALA A 11 3.20 18.10 6.02
N ARG A 12 2.46 18.42 7.07
CA ARG A 12 2.45 17.65 8.31
C ARG A 12 2.05 16.23 7.96
N ILE A 13 3.00 15.30 8.00
CA ILE A 13 2.72 13.88 7.76
C ILE A 13 1.64 13.51 8.77
N PRO A 14 0.43 13.08 8.32
CA PRO A 14 -0.60 12.64 9.24
C PRO A 14 0.02 11.59 10.16
N ARG A 15 -0.14 11.78 11.48
CA ARG A 15 0.32 10.75 12.43
C ARG A 15 -0.31 9.43 11.98
N PRO A 16 0.48 8.34 11.87
CA PRO A 16 -0.09 7.02 11.64
C PRO A 16 -1.24 6.85 12.63
N ARG A 17 -2.40 6.35 12.16
CA ARG A 17 -3.45 5.94 13.10
C ARG A 17 -2.76 4.98 14.07
N GLY A 18 -2.60 5.37 15.33
CA GLY A 18 -1.74 4.72 16.32
C GLY A 18 -2.27 3.36 16.80
N GLY A 19 -2.96 2.62 15.93
CA GLY A 19 -3.48 1.30 16.19
C GLY A 19 -2.45 0.22 15.87
N SER A 20 -2.63 -0.92 16.51
CA SER A 20 -1.94 -2.15 16.18
C SER A 20 -2.19 -2.59 14.73
N LEU A 21 -1.32 -3.47 14.21
CA LEU A 21 -1.53 -4.10 12.91
C LEU A 21 -2.87 -4.85 12.85
N LEU A 22 -3.26 -5.47 13.96
CA LEU A 22 -4.55 -6.14 14.09
C LEU A 22 -5.73 -5.16 13.93
N GLU A 23 -5.75 -4.07 14.68
CA GLU A 23 -6.85 -3.08 14.60
C GLU A 23 -6.95 -2.49 13.20
N THR A 24 -5.81 -2.23 12.56
CA THR A 24 -5.78 -1.72 11.18
C THR A 24 -6.31 -2.75 10.19
N ALA A 25 -5.91 -4.01 10.31
CA ALA A 25 -6.39 -5.11 9.47
C ALA A 25 -7.91 -5.32 9.61
N VAL A 26 -8.40 -5.28 10.85
CA VAL A 26 -9.84 -5.36 11.15
C VAL A 26 -10.59 -4.18 10.54
N ALA A 27 -10.09 -2.95 10.67
CA ALA A 27 -10.72 -1.77 10.08
C ALA A 27 -10.78 -1.85 8.54
N TYR A 28 -9.76 -2.40 7.87
CA TYR A 28 -9.83 -2.64 6.43
C TYR A 28 -10.92 -3.66 6.05
N ALA A 29 -11.09 -4.72 6.83
CA ALA A 29 -12.15 -5.70 6.59
C ALA A 29 -13.55 -5.13 6.91
N GLU A 30 -13.72 -4.46 8.05
CA GLU A 30 -15.02 -3.97 8.55
C GLU A 30 -15.50 -2.73 7.80
N GLU A 31 -14.65 -1.71 7.64
CA GLU A 31 -15.06 -0.41 7.11
C GLU A 31 -14.91 -0.31 5.59
N ARG A 32 -13.95 -1.05 5.01
CA ARG A 32 -13.65 -0.98 3.58
C ARG A 32 -14.08 -2.22 2.81
N HIS A 33 -14.49 -3.28 3.53
CA HIS A 33 -14.85 -4.57 2.95
C HIS A 33 -13.72 -5.12 2.05
N TRP A 34 -12.47 -4.88 2.44
CA TRP A 34 -11.31 -5.41 1.73
C TRP A 34 -10.94 -6.78 2.28
N ASP A 35 -10.54 -7.68 1.38
CA ASP A 35 -9.89 -8.91 1.79
C ASP A 35 -8.51 -8.58 2.37
N VAL A 36 -8.18 -9.23 3.49
CA VAL A 36 -6.92 -9.07 4.19
C VAL A 36 -6.25 -10.43 4.37
N LEU A 37 -4.92 -10.42 4.38
CA LEU A 37 -4.08 -11.58 4.64
C LEU A 37 -2.91 -11.20 5.54
N ALA A 38 -2.60 -12.03 6.54
CA ALA A 38 -1.35 -11.94 7.28
C ALA A 38 -0.18 -12.38 6.39
N GLY A 39 0.74 -11.45 6.11
CA GLY A 39 1.92 -11.67 5.29
C GLY A 39 3.16 -12.10 6.07
N SER A 40 4.29 -12.10 5.38
CA SER A 40 5.60 -12.15 6.03
C SER A 40 5.79 -10.93 6.93
N TRP A 41 6.72 -11.02 7.87
CA TRP A 41 7.04 -9.94 8.79
C TRP A 41 8.54 -9.74 8.88
N LEU A 42 8.94 -8.60 9.43
CA LEU A 42 10.32 -8.33 9.75
C LEU A 42 10.65 -8.87 11.14
N VAL A 43 11.76 -9.58 11.24
CA VAL A 43 12.34 -10.02 12.50
C VAL A 43 13.59 -9.19 12.75
N ASP A 44 13.78 -8.76 13.99
CA ASP A 44 14.96 -8.03 14.42
C ASP A 44 15.92 -9.00 15.13
N ALA A 45 17.17 -9.07 14.67
CA ALA A 45 18.26 -9.72 15.38
C ALA A 45 19.44 -8.75 15.47
N GLY A 46 19.63 -8.14 16.63
CA GLY A 46 20.77 -7.27 16.90
C GLY A 46 20.78 -6.00 16.05
N GLY A 47 19.61 -5.43 15.74
CA GLY A 47 19.47 -4.21 14.94
C GLY A 47 19.50 -4.43 13.42
N VAL A 48 19.68 -5.68 12.97
CA VAL A 48 19.50 -6.08 11.58
C VAL A 48 18.11 -6.67 11.41
N ARG A 49 17.36 -6.17 10.42
CA ARG A 49 16.03 -6.68 10.08
C ARG A 49 16.11 -7.65 8.91
N TYR A 50 15.51 -8.82 9.09
CA TYR A 50 15.38 -9.85 8.06
C TYR A 50 13.93 -10.24 7.86
N CYS A 51 13.62 -10.79 6.68
CA CYS A 51 12.29 -11.29 6.40
C CYS A 51 12.07 -12.63 7.12
N SER A 52 10.88 -12.84 7.69
CA SER A 52 10.49 -14.10 8.32
C SER A 52 10.45 -15.30 7.37
N CYS A 53 10.57 -15.09 6.07
CA CYS A 53 10.62 -16.16 5.07
C CYS A 53 11.96 -16.92 5.03
N GLY A 54 12.98 -16.41 5.72
CA GLY A 54 14.31 -17.02 5.77
C GLY A 54 15.22 -16.73 4.57
N ASP A 55 14.70 -16.07 3.52
CA ASP A 55 15.53 -15.62 2.39
C ASP A 55 16.33 -14.36 2.75
N THR A 56 17.66 -14.50 2.75
CA THR A 56 18.61 -13.41 3.06
C THR A 56 18.63 -12.30 2.01
N VAL A 57 18.16 -12.58 0.79
CA VAL A 57 18.07 -11.62 -0.32
C VAL A 57 16.62 -11.40 -0.76
N CYS A 58 15.67 -11.57 0.19
CA CYS A 58 14.25 -11.40 -0.07
C CYS A 58 13.97 -10.08 -0.81
N PRO A 59 13.33 -10.12 -1.99
CA PRO A 59 13.12 -8.92 -2.81
C PRO A 59 12.03 -8.00 -2.23
N ALA A 60 11.21 -8.51 -1.31
CA ALA A 60 10.11 -7.77 -0.69
C ALA A 60 9.99 -8.08 0.81
N PRO A 61 10.99 -7.72 1.65
CA PRO A 61 11.00 -8.09 3.06
C PRO A 61 9.73 -7.64 3.79
N GLY A 62 9.00 -8.60 4.37
CA GLY A 62 7.73 -8.36 5.06
C GLY A 62 6.55 -7.99 4.14
N ALA A 63 6.69 -8.05 2.82
CA ALA A 63 5.68 -7.60 1.86
C ALA A 63 5.25 -8.69 0.87
N HIS A 64 5.19 -9.95 1.32
CA HIS A 64 4.73 -11.06 0.49
C HIS A 64 3.99 -12.14 1.31
N PRO A 65 3.14 -12.98 0.68
CA PRO A 65 2.49 -14.09 1.37
C PRO A 65 3.50 -15.12 1.89
N THR A 66 3.18 -15.77 3.01
CA THR A 66 4.03 -16.83 3.60
C THR A 66 3.72 -18.22 3.05
N ARG A 67 2.62 -18.41 2.33
CA ARG A 67 2.17 -19.71 1.82
C ARG A 67 1.66 -19.61 0.37
N PRO A 68 1.77 -20.69 -0.44
CA PRO A 68 1.28 -20.70 -1.82
C PRO A 68 -0.25 -20.63 -1.91
N ASP A 69 -0.96 -21.18 -0.91
CA ASP A 69 -2.43 -21.20 -0.81
C ASP A 69 -3.01 -19.87 -0.30
N TRP A 70 -2.25 -18.78 -0.34
CA TRP A 70 -2.65 -17.50 0.24
C TRP A 70 -3.99 -16.97 -0.29
N ALA A 71 -4.31 -17.23 -1.56
CA ALA A 71 -5.48 -16.68 -2.23
C ALA A 71 -6.80 -17.18 -1.61
N THR A 72 -6.81 -18.40 -1.07
CA THR A 72 -7.96 -18.98 -0.36
C THR A 72 -8.02 -18.58 1.11
N ARG A 73 -6.89 -18.09 1.65
CA ARG A 73 -6.78 -17.61 3.04
C ARG A 73 -7.14 -16.14 3.19
N ALA A 74 -7.00 -15.34 2.14
CA ALA A 74 -7.41 -13.93 2.16
C ALA A 74 -8.91 -13.80 2.46
N THR A 75 -9.28 -12.89 3.35
CA THR A 75 -10.64 -12.80 3.87
C THR A 75 -11.05 -11.39 4.26
N GLY A 76 -12.29 -11.02 3.97
CA GLY A 76 -12.96 -9.85 4.53
C GLY A 76 -13.68 -10.12 5.86
N SER A 77 -13.54 -11.31 6.46
CA SER A 77 -14.19 -11.65 7.73
C SER A 77 -13.37 -11.13 8.92
N PRO A 78 -13.90 -10.19 9.73
CA PRO A 78 -13.16 -9.60 10.84
C PRO A 78 -12.82 -10.61 11.95
N ALA A 79 -13.63 -11.66 12.10
CA ALA A 79 -13.37 -12.74 13.05
C ALA A 79 -12.15 -13.57 12.64
N VAL A 80 -12.04 -13.88 11.34
CA VAL A 80 -10.90 -14.63 10.79
C VAL A 80 -9.64 -13.78 10.77
N VAL A 81 -9.75 -12.47 10.49
CA VAL A 81 -8.61 -11.54 10.60
C VAL A 81 -8.05 -11.49 12.03
N ARG A 82 -8.93 -11.43 13.06
CA ARG A 82 -8.50 -11.48 14.47
C ARG A 82 -7.74 -12.76 14.80
N GLU A 83 -8.15 -13.89 14.22
CA GLU A 83 -7.44 -15.16 14.37
C GLU A 83 -6.01 -15.11 13.80
N MET A 84 -5.86 -14.63 12.56
CA MET A 84 -4.55 -14.56 11.89
C MET A 84 -3.52 -13.76 12.69
N TRP A 85 -3.92 -12.62 13.26
CA TRP A 85 -3.01 -11.79 14.07
C TRP A 85 -2.85 -12.30 15.51
N ARG A 86 -3.74 -13.17 15.99
CA ARG A 86 -3.50 -13.92 17.23
C ARG A 86 -2.40 -14.96 17.02
N GLU A 87 -2.39 -15.64 15.88
CA GLU A 87 -1.33 -16.58 15.50
C GLU A 87 0.01 -15.87 15.29
N GLN A 88 0.02 -14.73 14.58
CA GLN A 88 1.23 -13.95 14.31
C GLN A 88 0.99 -12.43 14.46
N PRO A 89 1.20 -11.84 15.66
CA PRO A 89 0.91 -10.43 15.92
C PRO A 89 1.74 -9.44 15.09
N SER A 90 2.93 -9.83 14.66
CA SER A 90 3.84 -8.99 13.87
C SER A 90 3.63 -9.11 12.36
N ALA A 91 2.71 -9.96 11.89
CA ALA A 91 2.46 -10.15 10.47
C ALA A 91 2.11 -8.83 9.78
N SER A 92 2.75 -8.53 8.66
CA SER A 92 2.34 -7.41 7.82
C SER A 92 0.95 -7.63 7.26
N ILE A 93 0.25 -6.53 6.99
CA ILE A 93 -1.08 -6.56 6.37
C ILE A 93 -0.89 -6.60 4.85
N LEU A 94 -1.32 -7.69 4.21
CA LEU A 94 -1.40 -7.78 2.76
C LEU A 94 -2.84 -7.58 2.31
N LEU A 95 -3.01 -6.81 1.24
CA LEU A 95 -4.30 -6.47 0.66
C LEU A 95 -4.33 -6.96 -0.80
N PRO A 96 -4.98 -8.10 -1.09
CA PRO A 96 -5.04 -8.63 -2.45
C PRO A 96 -5.81 -7.70 -3.41
N THR A 97 -5.08 -7.13 -4.37
CA THR A 97 -5.64 -6.32 -5.47
C THR A 97 -6.32 -7.20 -6.55
N GLY A 98 -7.09 -6.60 -7.45
CA GLY A 98 -7.82 -7.34 -8.50
C GLY A 98 -9.12 -7.96 -8.02
N ARG A 99 -9.52 -7.68 -6.77
CA ARG A 99 -10.72 -8.21 -6.12
C ARG A 99 -11.65 -7.04 -5.77
N THR A 100 -11.57 -6.54 -4.54
CA THR A 100 -12.42 -5.45 -4.04
C THR A 100 -11.87 -4.06 -4.35
N PHE A 101 -10.61 -3.97 -4.78
CA PHE A 101 -9.98 -2.77 -5.32
C PHE A 101 -8.80 -3.16 -6.21
N ASP A 102 -8.31 -2.21 -6.99
CA ASP A 102 -7.09 -2.30 -7.79
C ASP A 102 -6.06 -1.28 -7.30
N ALA A 103 -4.80 -1.44 -7.68
CA ALA A 103 -3.75 -0.47 -7.41
C ALA A 103 -2.99 -0.07 -8.67
N LEU A 104 -2.79 1.22 -8.88
CA LEU A 104 -1.85 1.76 -9.86
C LEU A 104 -0.53 2.04 -9.17
N SER A 105 0.50 1.27 -9.54
CA SER A 105 1.85 1.46 -9.02
C SER A 105 2.65 2.33 -9.98
N VAL A 106 3.20 3.45 -9.50
CA VAL A 106 3.98 4.40 -10.29
C VAL A 106 5.29 4.76 -9.58
N PRO A 107 6.32 5.26 -10.29
CA PRO A 107 7.50 5.83 -9.64
C PRO A 107 7.12 6.97 -8.70
N GLU A 108 7.82 7.09 -7.57
CA GLU A 108 7.57 8.13 -6.56
C GLU A 108 7.44 9.54 -7.14
N SER A 109 8.35 9.93 -8.05
CA SER A 109 8.34 11.26 -8.67
C SER A 109 7.06 11.51 -9.47
N ALA A 110 6.62 10.53 -10.27
CA ALA A 110 5.37 10.60 -11.02
C ALA A 110 4.16 10.66 -10.08
N GLY A 111 4.20 9.90 -8.98
CA GLY A 111 3.17 9.92 -7.95
C GLY A 111 2.98 11.29 -7.30
N PHE A 112 4.07 11.96 -6.90
CA PHE A 112 4.00 13.31 -6.33
C PHE A 112 3.44 14.33 -7.33
N LEU A 113 3.85 14.26 -8.60
CA LEU A 113 3.30 15.12 -9.66
C LEU A 113 1.79 14.87 -9.86
N ALA A 114 1.37 13.61 -9.84
CA ALA A 114 -0.04 13.23 -9.94
C ALA A 114 -0.85 13.77 -8.75
N LEU A 115 -0.37 13.60 -7.51
CA LEU A 115 -0.98 14.15 -6.30
C LEU A 115 -1.12 15.67 -6.38
N ALA A 116 -0.07 16.38 -6.79
CA ALA A 116 -0.10 17.83 -6.93
C ALA A 116 -1.13 18.27 -7.97
N ARG A 117 -1.24 17.55 -9.10
CA ARG A 117 -2.24 17.82 -10.13
C ARG A 117 -3.66 17.57 -9.64
N MET A 118 -3.91 16.43 -8.99
CA MET A 118 -5.23 16.08 -8.46
C MET A 118 -5.72 17.09 -7.43
N ARG A 119 -4.84 17.57 -6.54
CA ARG A 119 -5.20 18.66 -5.60
C ARG A 119 -5.60 19.95 -6.30
N ARG A 120 -4.86 20.37 -7.35
CA ARG A 120 -5.21 21.58 -8.13
C ARG A 120 -6.53 21.44 -8.87
N MET A 121 -6.95 20.21 -9.16
CA MET A 121 -8.23 19.88 -9.79
C MET A 121 -9.36 19.68 -8.77
N ASP A 122 -9.09 19.88 -7.47
CA ASP A 122 -10.04 19.64 -6.37
C ASP A 122 -10.63 18.23 -6.37
N LEU A 123 -9.84 17.24 -6.80
CA LEU A 123 -10.24 15.84 -6.77
C LEU A 123 -10.02 15.27 -5.37
N ASN A 124 -11.00 14.48 -4.90
CA ASN A 124 -10.84 13.73 -3.67
C ASN A 124 -9.69 12.72 -3.83
N LEU A 125 -8.63 12.91 -3.05
CA LEU A 125 -7.49 12.00 -3.05
C LEU A 125 -7.92 10.68 -2.40
N GLY A 126 -7.93 9.62 -3.19
CA GLY A 126 -8.08 8.26 -2.67
C GLY A 126 -6.92 7.87 -1.75
N PRO A 127 -6.96 6.67 -1.15
CA PRO A 127 -5.82 6.14 -0.42
C PRO A 127 -4.61 6.03 -1.35
N VAL A 128 -3.49 6.58 -0.89
CA VAL A 128 -2.21 6.48 -1.59
C VAL A 128 -1.15 6.05 -0.59
N THR A 129 -0.36 5.05 -0.95
CA THR A 129 0.77 4.57 -0.14
C THR A 129 2.08 4.86 -0.86
N LEU A 130 3.12 5.14 -0.09
CA LEU A 130 4.50 5.19 -0.56
C LEU A 130 5.23 3.99 0.05
N THR A 131 5.78 3.14 -0.79
CA THR A 131 6.45 1.91 -0.36
C THR A 131 7.96 2.12 -0.19
N PRO A 132 8.66 1.27 0.57
CA PRO A 132 10.10 1.40 0.80
C PRO A 132 10.96 1.35 -0.49
N ASP A 133 10.47 0.70 -1.55
CA ASP A 133 11.10 0.66 -2.88
C ASP A 133 10.81 1.91 -3.74
N ARG A 134 10.36 3.01 -3.12
CA ARG A 134 10.10 4.31 -3.77
C ARG A 134 9.09 4.22 -4.91
N ARG A 135 8.05 3.41 -4.68
CA ARG A 135 6.87 3.31 -5.54
C ARG A 135 5.67 3.89 -4.81
N MET A 136 4.84 4.62 -5.55
CA MET A 136 3.59 5.14 -5.03
C MET A 136 2.44 4.29 -5.57
N GLN A 137 1.56 3.82 -4.69
CA GLN A 137 0.41 3.01 -5.08
C GLN A 137 -0.87 3.81 -4.86
N PHE A 138 -1.60 4.07 -5.95
CA PHE A 138 -2.92 4.70 -5.91
C PHE A 138 -3.97 3.62 -5.92
N LEU A 139 -4.76 3.54 -4.84
CA LEU A 139 -5.86 2.59 -4.77
C LEU A 139 -7.04 3.13 -5.56
N VAL A 140 -7.53 2.30 -6.49
CA VAL A 140 -8.60 2.62 -7.43
C VAL A 140 -9.70 1.56 -7.34
N LEU A 141 -10.88 1.88 -7.89
CA LEU A 141 -11.98 0.93 -7.97
C LEU A 141 -11.58 -0.31 -8.79
N PRO A 142 -12.20 -1.48 -8.52
CA PRO A 142 -11.99 -2.69 -9.32
C PRO A 142 -12.12 -2.44 -10.83
N GLY A 143 -11.20 -3.01 -11.61
CA GLY A 143 -11.10 -2.79 -13.06
C GLY A 143 -10.45 -1.46 -13.46
N GLY A 144 -10.12 -0.60 -12.50
CA GLY A 144 -9.46 0.68 -12.76
C GLY A 144 -8.04 0.50 -13.30
N ALA A 145 -7.29 -0.49 -12.79
CA ALA A 145 -5.92 -0.74 -13.25
C ALA A 145 -5.89 -1.22 -14.71
N ALA A 146 -6.87 -2.01 -15.14
CA ALA A 146 -6.98 -2.50 -16.51
C ALA A 146 -7.15 -1.38 -17.56
N LYS A 147 -7.64 -0.21 -17.16
CA LYS A 147 -7.81 0.96 -18.05
C LYS A 147 -6.52 1.73 -18.28
N ALA A 148 -5.52 1.60 -17.40
CA ALA A 148 -4.33 2.43 -17.43
C ALA A 148 -3.52 2.31 -18.74
N PRO A 149 -3.27 1.12 -19.31
CA PRO A 149 -2.53 1.02 -20.57
C PRO A 149 -3.19 1.79 -21.71
N GLU A 150 -4.52 1.78 -21.80
CA GLU A 150 -5.25 2.52 -22.84
C GLU A 150 -5.17 4.04 -22.62
N LEU A 151 -5.39 4.51 -21.39
CA LEU A 151 -5.32 5.93 -21.04
C LEU A 151 -3.92 6.52 -21.30
N VAL A 152 -2.88 5.76 -20.98
CA VAL A 152 -1.48 6.15 -21.22
C VAL A 152 -1.19 6.24 -22.73
N ARG A 153 -1.74 5.34 -23.54
CA ARG A 153 -1.64 5.42 -25.01
C ARG A 153 -2.34 6.66 -25.59
N GLN A 154 -3.49 7.04 -25.05
CA GLN A 154 -4.23 8.22 -25.52
C GLN A 154 -3.46 9.53 -25.35
N VAL A 155 -2.55 9.61 -24.38
CA VAL A 155 -1.68 10.78 -24.16
C VAL A 155 -0.31 10.66 -24.86
N GLY A 156 -0.18 9.74 -25.81
CA GLY A 156 1.01 9.60 -26.66
C GLY A 156 2.16 8.80 -26.04
N TRP A 157 1.92 8.10 -24.93
CA TRP A 157 2.90 7.21 -24.33
C TRP A 157 2.66 5.76 -24.77
N ALA A 158 3.65 5.14 -25.39
CA ALA A 158 3.63 3.69 -25.57
C ALA A 158 3.96 3.04 -24.22
N ALA A 159 3.05 2.25 -23.65
CA ALA A 159 3.40 1.39 -22.52
C ALA A 159 4.55 0.47 -22.98
N ALA A 160 5.68 0.49 -22.26
CA ALA A 160 6.72 -0.50 -22.49
C ALA A 160 6.11 -1.90 -22.27
N ALA A 161 6.34 -2.79 -23.23
CA ALA A 161 5.91 -4.18 -23.20
C ALA A 161 6.53 -4.93 -22.01
#